data_AF-A0A4P7ZWP4-F1
#
_entry.id   AF-A0A4P7ZWP4-F1
#
_cell.length_a   1.000
_cell.length_b   1.000
_cell.length_c   1.000
_cell.angle_alpha   90.00
_cell.angle_beta   90.00
_cell.angle_gamma   90.00
#
_symmetry.space_group_name_H-M   'P 1'
#
loop_
_entity.id
_entity.type
_entity.pdbx_description
1 polymer ?
#
loop_
_entity_poly.entity_id
_entity_poly.type
_entity_poly.pdbx_seq_one_letter_code
_entity_poly.pdbx_strand_id
1 'polypeptide(L)'
;MVLRLHPPAAAGFVLPLSLTGALVLLLSSLSIQSLVLHTRQVQAAERVRLQAEDRLSSASQQWAAQLQGPFACLWPVASADWPIQPLPADCPPDLDPQALQQLEIAGETVKLLSWEPSTMGGVLRLQLSPNGLQRRYGLSRAGIRELG
;
A
#
# COMPACT_ATOMS: atom_id res chain seq x y z
N MET A 1 -78.07 32.09 16.93
CA MET A 1 -76.95 32.18 15.97
C MET A 1 -75.68 32.40 16.80
N VAL A 2 -74.87 31.34 16.99
CA VAL A 2 -73.75 31.34 17.94
C VAL A 2 -72.49 31.81 17.23
N LEU A 3 -71.93 32.95 17.64
CA LEU A 3 -70.61 33.41 17.22
C LEU A 3 -69.54 32.53 17.88
N ARG A 4 -68.78 31.77 17.07
CA ARG A 4 -67.54 31.12 17.54
C ARG A 4 -66.38 32.11 17.40
N LEU A 5 -66.02 32.75 18.51
CA LEU A 5 -64.73 33.42 18.66
C LEU A 5 -63.64 32.35 18.74
N HIS A 6 -62.75 32.32 17.74
CA HIS A 6 -61.49 31.58 17.82
C HIS A 6 -60.54 32.34 18.77
N PRO A 7 -59.88 31.66 19.72
CA PRO A 7 -58.86 32.31 20.53
C PRO A 7 -57.61 32.54 19.67
N PRO A 8 -56.89 33.67 19.84
CA PRO A 8 -55.62 33.89 19.17
C PRO A 8 -54.57 32.94 19.79
N ALA A 9 -54.14 31.96 19.01
CA ALA A 9 -53.03 31.09 19.38
C ALA A 9 -51.74 31.93 19.51
N ALA A 10 -51.02 31.72 20.60
CA ALA A 10 -49.79 32.40 20.96
C ALA A 10 -48.71 32.28 19.85
N ALA A 11 -48.61 33.31 19.00
CA ALA A 11 -47.64 33.38 17.90
C ALA A 11 -46.19 33.62 18.35
N GLY A 12 -45.93 33.78 19.65
CA GLY A 12 -44.60 34.10 20.20
C GLY A 12 -43.65 32.91 20.38
N PHE A 13 -44.15 31.67 20.42
CA PHE A 13 -43.34 30.48 20.73
C PHE A 13 -42.91 29.64 19.52
N VAL A 14 -43.51 29.84 18.35
CA VAL A 14 -43.26 29.01 17.15
C VAL A 14 -41.97 29.41 16.44
N LEU A 15 -41.60 30.69 16.49
CA LEU A 15 -40.41 31.26 15.87
C LEU A 15 -39.10 30.64 16.38
N PRO A 16 -38.82 30.57 17.70
CA PRO A 16 -37.60 29.94 18.20
C PRO A 16 -37.55 28.42 17.96
N LEU A 17 -38.70 27.73 17.96
CA LEU A 17 -38.79 26.29 17.71
C LEU A 17 -38.45 25.93 16.26
N SER A 18 -38.91 26.72 15.29
CA SER A 18 -38.55 26.51 13.88
C SER A 18 -37.05 26.76 13.62
N LEU A 19 -36.47 27.73 14.33
CA LEU A 19 -35.05 28.07 14.23
C LEU A 19 -34.15 26.95 14.77
N THR A 20 -34.49 26.38 15.93
CA THR A 20 -33.72 25.26 16.51
C THR A 20 -33.86 23.98 15.68
N GLY A 21 -35.04 23.68 15.16
CA GLY A 21 -35.25 22.55 14.25
C GLY A 21 -34.42 22.65 12.97
N ALA A 22 -34.40 23.83 12.33
CA ALA A 22 -33.57 24.09 11.15
C ALA A 22 -32.07 23.99 11.47
N LEU A 23 -31.63 24.52 12.62
CA LEU A 23 -30.24 24.42 13.07
C LEU A 23 -29.81 22.96 13.27
N VAL A 24 -30.64 22.14 13.92
CA VAL A 24 -30.36 20.71 14.12
C VAL A 24 -30.26 19.99 12.77
N LEU A 25 -31.17 20.25 11.84
CA LEU A 25 -31.14 19.67 10.50
C LEU A 25 -29.87 20.06 9.72
N LEU A 26 -29.47 21.32 9.80
CA LEU A 26 -28.23 21.81 9.18
C LEU A 26 -26.99 21.14 9.81
N LEU A 27 -26.94 21.04 11.14
CA LEU A 27 -25.84 20.39 11.86
C LEU A 27 -25.76 18.89 11.56
N SER A 28 -26.90 18.18 11.52
CA SER A 28 -26.96 16.78 11.13
C SER A 28 -26.49 16.57 9.69
N SER A 29 -26.90 17.45 8.76
CA SER A 29 -26.46 17.40 7.36
C SER A 29 -24.95 17.63 7.23
N LEU A 30 -24.40 18.63 7.92
CA LEU A 30 -22.96 18.90 7.97
C LEU A 30 -22.16 17.74 8.58
N SER A 31 -22.68 17.11 9.64
CA SER A 31 -22.06 15.94 10.27
C SER A 31 -21.99 14.72 9.34
N ILE A 32 -23.06 14.46 8.57
CA ILE A 32 -23.08 13.38 7.58
C ILE A 32 -22.12 13.69 6.43
N GLN A 33 -22.09 14.94 5.95
CA GLN A 33 -21.19 15.37 4.88
C GLN A 33 -19.72 15.23 5.27
N SER A 34 -19.34 15.63 6.50
CA SER A 34 -17.97 15.50 6.99
C SER A 34 -17.55 14.02 7.14
N LEU A 35 -18.46 13.18 7.64
CA LEU A 35 -18.23 11.74 7.75
C LEU A 35 -17.99 11.09 6.38
N VAL A 36 -18.82 11.41 5.37
CA VAL A 36 -18.66 10.87 4.01
C VAL A 36 -17.32 11.28 3.39
N LEU A 37 -16.90 12.54 3.57
CA LEU A 37 -15.59 12.99 3.08
C LEU A 37 -14.44 12.23 3.76
N HIS A 38 -14.50 12.07 5.09
CA HIS A 38 -13.51 11.29 5.83
C HIS A 38 -13.45 9.84 5.36
N THR A 39 -14.61 9.18 5.19
CA THR A 39 -14.66 7.79 4.71
C THR A 39 -14.01 7.65 3.33
N ARG A 40 -14.27 8.58 2.41
CA ARG A 40 -13.64 8.57 1.08
C ARG A 40 -12.12 8.74 1.14
N GLN A 41 -11.63 9.62 2.02
CA GLN A 41 -10.20 9.81 2.19
C GLN A 41 -9.52 8.55 2.74
N VAL A 42 -10.13 7.91 3.75
CA VAL A 42 -9.62 6.65 4.31
C VAL A 42 -9.61 5.55 3.25
N GLN A 43 -10.70 5.38 2.50
CA GLN A 43 -10.78 4.38 1.44
C GLN A 43 -9.76 4.63 0.31
N ALA A 44 -9.53 5.89 -0.06
CA ALA A 44 -8.52 6.23 -1.06
C ALA A 44 -7.11 5.87 -0.57
N ALA A 45 -6.79 6.19 0.69
CA ALA A 45 -5.52 5.83 1.30
C ALA A 45 -5.32 4.31 1.40
N GLU A 46 -6.37 3.58 1.78
CA GLU A 46 -6.35 2.11 1.86
C GLU A 46 -6.11 1.47 0.49
N ARG A 47 -6.78 1.96 -0.56
CA ARG A 47 -6.56 1.49 -1.94
C ARG A 47 -5.13 1.71 -2.40
N VAL A 48 -4.56 2.89 -2.14
CA VAL A 48 -3.16 3.19 -2.48
C VAL A 48 -2.22 2.23 -1.75
N ARG A 49 -2.50 1.92 -0.48
CA ARG A 49 -1.70 0.98 0.30
C ARG A 49 -1.77 -0.45 -0.26
N LEU A 50 -2.96 -0.94 -0.55
CA LEU A 50 -3.15 -2.29 -1.12
C LEU A 50 -2.47 -2.41 -2.48
N GLN A 51 -2.58 -1.40 -3.33
CA GLN A 51 -1.87 -1.39 -4.62
C GLN A 51 -0.35 -1.45 -4.45
N ALA A 52 0.21 -0.73 -3.48
CA ALA A 52 1.63 -0.80 -3.17
C ALA A 52 2.06 -2.20 -2.67
N GLU A 53 1.23 -2.83 -1.84
CA GLU A 53 1.46 -4.19 -1.34
C GLU A 53 1.41 -5.23 -2.48
N ASP A 54 0.42 -5.14 -3.38
CA ASP A 54 0.29 -6.02 -4.54
C ASP A 54 1.48 -5.89 -5.51
N ARG A 55 1.98 -4.66 -5.71
CA ARG A 55 3.17 -4.41 -6.53
C ARG A 55 4.40 -5.04 -5.92
N LEU A 56 4.64 -4.90 -4.62
CA LEU A 56 5.77 -5.54 -3.95
C LEU A 56 5.67 -7.07 -3.98
N SER A 57 4.46 -7.63 -3.80
CA SER A 57 4.23 -9.07 -3.93
C SER A 57 4.57 -9.56 -5.33
N SER A 58 4.10 -8.87 -6.37
CA SER A 58 4.41 -9.19 -7.77
C SER A 58 5.92 -9.08 -8.06
N ALA A 59 6.55 -8.01 -7.54
CA ALA A 59 7.99 -7.81 -7.68
C ALA A 59 8.78 -8.95 -7.04
N SER A 60 8.37 -9.37 -5.84
CA SER A 60 9.01 -10.47 -5.11
C SER A 60 9.00 -11.77 -5.92
N GLN A 61 7.91 -12.08 -6.63
CA GLN A 61 7.80 -13.24 -7.51
C GLN A 61 8.71 -13.11 -8.72
N GLN A 62 8.84 -11.91 -9.30
CA GLN A 62 9.75 -11.67 -10.41
C GLN A 62 11.22 -11.81 -9.98
N TRP A 63 11.61 -11.29 -8.82
CA TRP A 63 12.95 -11.54 -8.26
C TRP A 63 13.19 -13.02 -8.00
N ALA A 64 12.19 -13.74 -7.47
CA ALA A 64 12.27 -15.18 -7.28
C ALA A 64 12.53 -15.91 -8.60
N ALA A 65 11.81 -15.56 -9.66
CA ALA A 65 12.01 -16.14 -10.99
C ALA A 65 13.41 -15.84 -11.55
N GLN A 66 13.90 -14.61 -11.37
CA GLN A 66 15.23 -14.22 -11.84
C GLN A 66 16.35 -14.95 -11.09
N LEU A 67 16.27 -15.01 -9.75
CA LEU A 67 17.23 -15.69 -8.88
C LEU A 67 17.16 -17.22 -8.98
N GLN A 68 16.05 -17.79 -9.46
CA GLN A 68 15.95 -19.24 -9.72
C GLN A 68 16.26 -19.61 -11.18
N GLY A 69 16.32 -18.62 -12.07
CA GLY A 69 16.55 -18.79 -13.49
C GLY A 69 17.90 -18.18 -13.92
N PRO A 70 17.90 -17.07 -14.68
CA PRO A 70 19.14 -16.52 -15.28
C PRO A 70 20.23 -16.16 -14.28
N PHE A 71 19.84 -15.77 -13.06
CA PHE A 71 20.75 -15.35 -11.99
C PHE A 71 20.90 -16.42 -10.90
N ALA A 72 20.62 -17.69 -11.20
CA ALA A 72 20.71 -18.80 -10.22
C ALA A 72 22.09 -18.93 -9.56
N CYS A 73 23.15 -18.55 -10.27
CA CYS A 73 24.51 -18.57 -9.72
C CYS A 73 24.73 -17.54 -8.60
N LEU A 74 23.88 -16.50 -8.50
CA LEU A 74 23.89 -15.50 -7.42
C LEU A 74 23.09 -15.94 -6.19
N TRP A 75 22.34 -17.04 -6.27
CA TRP A 75 21.54 -17.54 -5.16
C TRP A 75 22.31 -17.67 -3.83
N PRO A 76 23.54 -18.22 -3.78
CA PRO A 76 24.29 -18.35 -2.53
C PRO A 76 25.06 -17.08 -2.14
N VAL A 77 25.03 -16.02 -2.96
CA VAL A 77 25.86 -14.81 -2.78
C VAL A 77 24.98 -13.68 -2.28
N ALA A 78 25.38 -12.99 -1.21
CA ALA A 78 24.63 -11.84 -0.70
C ALA A 78 24.66 -10.68 -1.71
N SER A 79 23.58 -9.88 -1.77
CA SER A 79 23.54 -8.77 -2.73
C SER A 79 24.61 -7.69 -2.49
N ALA A 80 25.14 -7.60 -1.27
CA ALA A 80 26.23 -6.71 -0.94
C ALA A 80 27.53 -7.07 -1.69
N ASP A 81 27.70 -8.35 -2.04
CA ASP A 81 28.91 -8.86 -2.69
C ASP A 81 28.76 -8.96 -4.21
N TRP A 82 27.56 -8.79 -4.76
CA TRP A 82 27.33 -8.80 -6.22
C TRP A 82 28.12 -7.75 -7.01
N PRO A 83 28.33 -6.50 -6.51
CA PRO A 83 29.14 -5.51 -7.22
C PRO A 83 30.64 -5.79 -7.16
N ILE A 84 31.07 -6.76 -6.33
CA ILE A 84 32.46 -7.08 -6.09
C ILE A 84 32.85 -8.23 -7.01
N GLN A 85 33.40 -7.90 -8.18
CA GLN A 85 34.07 -8.89 -9.03
C GLN A 85 35.27 -9.50 -8.27
N PRO A 86 35.57 -10.79 -8.44
CA PRO A 86 34.95 -11.70 -9.40
C PRO A 86 33.66 -12.36 -8.88
N LEU A 87 32.67 -12.47 -9.77
CA LEU A 87 31.52 -13.34 -9.57
C LEU A 87 31.95 -14.81 -9.38
N PRO A 88 31.08 -15.66 -8.78
CA PRO A 88 31.32 -17.10 -8.72
C PRO A 88 31.68 -17.68 -10.09
N ALA A 89 32.58 -18.67 -10.12
CA ALA A 89 33.08 -19.25 -11.37
C ALA A 89 31.97 -19.88 -12.25
N ASP A 90 30.85 -20.26 -11.64
CA ASP A 90 29.69 -20.84 -12.31
C ASP A 90 28.74 -19.79 -12.92
N CYS A 91 28.99 -18.49 -12.68
CA CYS A 91 28.24 -17.42 -13.31
C CYS A 91 28.72 -17.16 -14.74
N PRO A 92 27.82 -16.90 -15.70
CA PRO A 92 28.20 -16.43 -17.03
C PRO A 92 29.04 -15.14 -16.94
N PRO A 93 30.08 -14.98 -17.80
CA PRO A 93 30.97 -13.83 -17.74
C PRO A 93 30.28 -12.50 -18.10
N ASP A 94 29.23 -12.55 -18.91
CA ASP A 94 28.44 -11.39 -19.35
C ASP A 94 27.23 -11.11 -18.46
N LEU A 95 27.09 -11.83 -17.33
CA LEU A 95 25.99 -11.62 -16.39
C LEU A 95 26.20 -10.27 -15.69
N ASP A 96 25.22 -9.37 -15.82
CA ASP A 96 25.22 -8.09 -15.10
C ASP A 96 24.33 -8.17 -13.85
N PRO A 97 24.90 -8.26 -12.62
CA PRO A 97 24.13 -8.31 -11.38
C PRO A 97 23.43 -6.99 -11.07
N GLN A 98 23.84 -5.87 -11.69
CA GLN A 98 23.22 -4.57 -11.48
C GLN A 98 21.77 -4.56 -12.00
N ALA A 99 21.46 -5.40 -13.01
CA ALA A 99 20.10 -5.59 -13.52
C ALA A 99 19.12 -6.12 -12.45
N LEU A 100 19.61 -6.73 -11.36
CA LEU A 100 18.77 -7.18 -10.25
C LEU A 100 18.61 -6.14 -9.13
N GLN A 101 19.38 -5.06 -9.13
CA GLN A 101 19.26 -4.03 -8.09
C GLN A 101 17.94 -3.25 -8.20
N GLN A 102 17.40 -3.16 -9.41
CA GLN A 102 16.18 -2.43 -9.69
C GLN A 102 15.36 -3.15 -10.75
N LEU A 103 14.07 -3.35 -10.47
CA LEU A 103 13.10 -3.87 -11.42
C LEU A 103 11.96 -2.88 -11.60
N GLU A 104 11.38 -2.87 -12.79
CA GLU A 104 10.18 -2.10 -13.09
C GLU A 104 8.97 -3.03 -13.11
N ILE A 105 7.98 -2.74 -12.26
CA ILE A 105 6.78 -3.55 -12.07
C ILE A 105 5.57 -2.65 -12.26
N ALA A 106 4.78 -2.91 -13.30
CA ALA A 106 3.58 -2.13 -13.62
C ALA A 106 3.82 -0.60 -13.68
N GLY A 107 4.98 -0.18 -14.22
CA GLY A 107 5.37 1.22 -14.36
C GLY A 107 5.93 1.87 -13.08
N GLU A 108 6.17 1.09 -12.03
CA GLU A 108 6.78 1.57 -10.79
C GLU A 108 8.12 0.87 -10.55
N THR A 109 9.08 1.66 -10.09
CA THR A 109 10.42 1.15 -9.77
C THR A 109 10.41 0.49 -8.39
N VAL A 110 10.83 -0.77 -8.34
CA VAL A 110 11.13 -1.47 -7.09
C VAL A 110 12.64 -1.65 -7.00
N LYS A 111 13.19 -1.38 -5.82
CA LYS A 111 14.61 -1.56 -5.52
C LYS A 111 14.82 -2.76 -4.62
N LEU A 112 15.89 -3.51 -4.91
CA LEU A 112 16.44 -4.49 -4.00
C LEU A 112 17.30 -3.78 -2.96
N LEU A 113 16.90 -3.90 -1.69
CA LEU A 113 17.70 -3.39 -0.57
C LEU A 113 18.73 -4.40 -0.11
N SER A 114 18.29 -5.65 0.08
CA SER A 114 19.21 -6.74 0.41
C SER A 114 18.68 -8.10 -0.03
N TRP A 115 19.62 -8.97 -0.41
CA TRP A 115 19.46 -10.40 -0.50
C TRP A 115 20.44 -11.05 0.48
N GLU A 116 19.89 -11.72 1.48
CA GLU A 116 20.63 -12.41 2.54
C GLU A 116 20.41 -13.93 2.39
N PRO A 117 21.33 -14.64 1.71
CA PRO A 117 21.20 -16.07 1.48
C PRO A 117 21.35 -16.88 2.78
N SER A 118 20.79 -18.08 2.76
CA SER A 118 20.75 -19.08 3.82
C SER A 118 20.84 -20.47 3.19
N THR A 119 20.92 -21.52 4.02
CA THR A 119 21.12 -22.90 3.55
C THR A 119 20.02 -23.42 2.61
N MET A 120 18.77 -22.95 2.73
CA MET A 120 17.63 -23.40 1.91
C MET A 120 16.98 -22.30 1.06
N GLY A 121 17.55 -21.08 1.06
CA GLY A 121 16.85 -19.91 0.55
C GLY A 121 17.50 -18.63 1.00
N GLY A 122 16.72 -17.61 1.35
CA GLY A 122 17.23 -16.38 1.92
C GLY A 122 16.13 -15.37 2.22
N VAL A 123 16.54 -14.21 2.72
CA VAL A 123 15.66 -13.07 2.95
C VAL A 123 15.92 -12.02 1.88
N LEU A 124 14.85 -11.67 1.17
CA LEU A 124 14.80 -10.63 0.16
C LEU A 124 14.12 -9.40 0.76
N ARG A 125 14.78 -8.24 0.74
CA ARG A 125 14.19 -6.96 1.19
C ARG A 125 14.00 -6.06 -0.02
N LEU A 126 12.75 -5.64 -0.24
CA LEU A 126 12.36 -4.83 -1.39
C LEU A 126 11.77 -3.51 -0.92
N GLN A 127 11.99 -2.46 -1.71
CA GLN A 127 11.42 -1.14 -1.48
C GLN A 127 10.74 -0.63 -2.75
N LEU A 128 9.48 -0.22 -2.62
CA LEU A 128 8.70 0.40 -3.67
C LEU A 128 9.07 1.88 -3.72
N SER A 129 9.60 2.37 -4.85
CA SER A 129 10.05 3.76 -5.01
C SER A 129 11.12 4.18 -3.97
N PRO A 130 11.83 5.31 -4.16
CA PRO A 130 12.93 5.68 -3.26
C PRO A 130 12.54 5.91 -1.80
N ASN A 131 11.27 6.19 -1.51
CA ASN A 131 10.74 6.50 -0.17
C ASN A 131 9.41 5.80 0.15
N GLY A 132 9.06 4.75 -0.60
CA GLY A 132 7.78 4.07 -0.40
C GLY A 132 7.88 2.86 0.52
N LEU A 133 6.88 2.00 0.40
CA LEU A 133 6.70 0.82 1.24
C LEU A 133 7.90 -0.13 1.09
N GLN A 134 8.43 -0.59 2.21
CA GLN A 134 9.45 -1.63 2.27
C GLN A 134 8.84 -2.92 2.83
N ARG A 135 9.16 -4.05 2.22
CA ARG A 135 8.74 -5.38 2.68
C ARG A 135 9.88 -6.39 2.65
N ARG A 136 9.73 -7.43 3.46
CA ARG A 136 10.67 -8.54 3.58
C ARG A 136 9.99 -9.81 3.13
N TYR A 137 10.66 -10.56 2.27
CA TYR A 137 10.20 -11.82 1.74
C TYR A 137 11.22 -12.92 2.04
N GLY A 138 10.74 -14.07 2.51
CA GLY A 138 11.49 -15.30 2.58
C GLY A 138 11.39 -15.99 1.24
N LEU A 139 12.51 -16.17 0.58
CA LEU A 139 12.61 -16.89 -0.68
C LEU A 139 13.24 -18.24 -0.43
N SER A 140 12.67 -19.30 -0.99
CA SER A 140 13.19 -20.65 -0.95
C SER A 140 12.94 -21.35 -2.28
N ARG A 141 13.49 -22.54 -2.48
CA ARG A 141 13.15 -23.36 -3.66
C ARG A 141 11.67 -23.78 -3.70
N ALA A 142 11.00 -23.79 -2.56
CA ALA A 142 9.57 -24.11 -2.48
C ALA A 142 8.66 -22.93 -2.85
N GLY A 143 9.20 -21.71 -2.94
CA GLY A 143 8.46 -20.50 -3.24
C GLY A 143 8.84 -19.32 -2.36
N ILE A 144 8.02 -18.28 -2.44
CA ILE A 144 8.20 -17.01 -1.75
C ILE A 144 7.08 -16.75 -0.74
N ARG A 145 7.42 -16.16 0.40
CA ARG A 145 6.48 -15.76 1.45
C ARG A 145 6.86 -14.43 2.06
N GLU A 146 5.91 -13.62 2.49
CA GLU A 146 6.19 -12.39 3.24
C GLU A 146 6.60 -12.71 4.70
N LEU A 147 7.52 -11.93 5.28
CA LEU A 147 8.11 -12.16 6.62
C LEU A 147 7.76 -11.10 7.68
N GLY A 148 6.77 -10.23 7.42
CA GLY A 148 6.35 -9.18 8.36
C GLY A 148 7.03 -7.84 8.09
#